data_AF-E6YPN0-F1
#
_entry.id   AF-E6YPN0-F1
#
_cell.length_a   1.000
_cell.length_b   1.000
_cell.length_c   1.000
_cell.angle_alpha   90.00
_cell.angle_beta   90.00
_cell.angle_gamma   90.00
#
_symmetry.space_group_name_H-M   'P 1'
#
loop_
_entity.id
_entity.type
_entity.pdbx_description
1 polymer ?
#
loop_
_entity_poly.entity_id
_entity_poly.type
_entity_poly.pdbx_seq_one_letter_code
_entity_poly.pdbx_strand_id
1 'polypeptide(L)'
;MDDYEKLAAGLLIVFGMLIISGLMAVHIVTMNKPGFLFALLAAIIGWFSAFPILLDKPKIYLGMIILAILSVAASISYYIK
;
A
#
# COMPACT_ATOMS: atom_id res chain seq x y z
N MET A 1 8.12 11.65 -22.04
CA MET A 1 7.52 10.53 -21.28
C MET A 1 6.89 9.64 -22.33
N ASP A 2 7.51 8.49 -22.58
CA ASP A 2 7.02 7.55 -23.58
C ASP A 2 5.64 7.03 -23.15
N ASP A 3 4.72 6.79 -24.09
CA ASP A 3 3.38 6.27 -23.78
C ASP A 3 3.45 4.95 -22.96
N TYR A 4 4.53 4.18 -23.15
CA TYR A 4 4.87 3.00 -22.37
C TYR A 4 5.10 3.29 -20.88
N GLU A 5 5.79 4.37 -20.52
CA GLU A 5 6.03 4.73 -19.11
C GLU A 5 4.72 5.14 -18.41
N LYS A 6 3.85 5.85 -19.14
CA LYS A 6 2.54 6.26 -18.64
C LYS A 6 1.61 5.06 -18.43
N LEU A 7 1.63 4.10 -19.35
CA LEU A 7 0.90 2.84 -19.21
C LEU A 7 1.44 2.02 -18.04
N ALA A 8 2.76 1.89 -17.90
CA ALA A 8 3.39 1.15 -16.79
C ALA A 8 3.04 1.77 -15.42
N ALA A 9 3.10 3.10 -15.31
CA ALA A 9 2.70 3.81 -14.10
C ALA A 9 1.21 3.62 -13.78
N GLY A 10 0.34 3.72 -14.79
CA GLY A 10 -1.09 3.46 -14.63
C GLY A 10 -1.36 2.02 -14.17
N LEU A 11 -0.67 1.05 -14.76
CA LEU A 11 -0.79 -0.36 -14.41
C LEU A 11 -0.37 -0.63 -12.97
N LEU A 12 0.76 -0.07 -12.53
CA LEU A 12 1.23 -0.15 -11.15
C LEU A 12 0.21 0.40 -10.14
N ILE A 13 -0.41 1.53 -10.46
CA ILE A 13 -1.43 2.15 -9.59
C ILE A 13 -2.68 1.26 -9.50
N VAL A 14 -3.16 0.75 -10.64
CA VAL A 14 -4.36 -0.10 -10.68
C VAL A 14 -4.13 -1.42 -9.94
N PHE A 15 -3.01 -2.11 -10.19
CA PHE A 15 -2.69 -3.33 -9.46
C PHE A 15 -2.43 -3.07 -7.97
N GLY A 16 -1.79 -1.95 -7.62
CA GLY A 16 -1.62 -1.56 -6.22
C GLY A 16 -2.95 -1.41 -5.48
N MET A 17 -3.92 -0.72 -6.09
CA MET A 17 -5.27 -0.60 -5.53
C MET A 17 -5.97 -1.96 -5.42
N LEU A 18 -5.87 -2.82 -6.45
CA LEU A 18 -6.48 -4.16 -6.45
C LEU A 18 -5.92 -5.06 -5.35
N ILE A 19 -4.61 -5.06 -5.14
CA ILE A 19 -3.97 -5.90 -4.11
C ILE A 19 -4.41 -5.46 -2.71
N ILE A 20 -4.38 -4.15 -2.43
CA ILE A 20 -4.75 -3.61 -1.12
C ILE A 20 -6.24 -3.80 -0.83
N SER A 21 -7.10 -3.52 -1.82
CA SER A 21 -8.55 -3.75 -1.68
C SER A 21 -8.88 -5.23 -1.50
N GLY A 22 -8.19 -6.13 -2.20
CA GLY A 22 -8.30 -7.57 -1.99
C GLY A 22 -7.92 -7.99 -0.57
N LEU A 23 -6.80 -7.47 -0.04
CA LEU A 23 -6.37 -7.73 1.34
C LEU A 23 -7.40 -7.22 2.36
N MET A 24 -7.94 -6.02 2.15
CA MET A 24 -9.01 -5.48 3.00
C MET A 24 -10.29 -6.34 2.93
N ALA A 25 -10.67 -6.82 1.75
CA ALA A 25 -11.83 -7.70 1.58
C ALA A 25 -11.68 -9.02 2.35
N VAL A 26 -10.50 -9.63 2.35
CA VAL A 26 -10.20 -10.84 3.14
C VAL A 26 -10.37 -10.58 4.64
N HIS A 27 -9.91 -9.44 5.14
CA HIS A 27 -10.07 -9.07 6.55
C HIS A 27 -11.52 -8.76 6.94
N ILE A 28 -12.33 -8.22 6.01
CA ILE A 28 -13.78 -8.04 6.20
C ILE A 28 -14.47 -9.41 6.33
N VAL A 29 -14.17 -10.36 5.43
CA VAL A 29 -14.77 -11.71 5.45
C VAL A 29 -14.40 -12.49 6.71
N THR A 30 -13.17 -12.32 7.20
CA THR A 30 -12.70 -12.97 8.43
C THR A 30 -13.05 -12.24 9.72
N MET A 31 -13.89 -11.19 9.65
CA MET A 31 -14.32 -10.37 10.80
C MET A 31 -13.14 -9.82 11.62
N ASN A 32 -11.98 -9.67 10.97
CA ASN A 32 -10.71 -9.38 11.61
C ASN A 32 -10.41 -7.88 11.55
N LYS A 33 -10.98 -7.16 12.53
CA LYS A 33 -10.87 -5.69 12.67
C LYS A 33 -9.43 -5.15 12.66
N PRO A 34 -8.47 -5.69 13.44
CA PRO A 34 -7.12 -5.14 13.47
C PRO A 34 -6.37 -5.39 12.16
N GLY A 35 -6.52 -6.54 11.52
CA GLY A 35 -5.94 -6.79 10.19
C GLY A 35 -6.45 -5.79 9.14
N PHE A 36 -7.76 -5.51 9.13
CA PHE A 36 -8.33 -4.49 8.26
C PHE A 36 -7.70 -3.09 8.48
N LEU A 37 -7.52 -2.68 9.74
CA LEU A 37 -6.93 -1.39 10.09
C LEU A 37 -5.46 -1.29 9.62
N PHE A 38 -4.68 -2.37 9.70
CA PHE A 38 -3.31 -2.40 9.21
C PHE A 38 -3.21 -2.33 7.68
N ALA A 39 -4.11 -3.02 6.96
CA ALA A 39 -4.21 -2.91 5.50
C ALA A 39 -4.62 -1.49 5.06
N LEU A 40 -5.57 -0.88 5.77
CA LEU A 40 -6.01 0.49 5.51
C LEU A 40 -4.90 1.51 5.82
N LEU A 41 -4.16 1.33 6.91
CA LEU A 41 -3.01 2.18 7.25
C LEU A 41 -1.90 2.08 6.19
N ALA A 42 -1.62 0.87 5.69
CA ALA A 42 -0.66 0.67 4.60
C ALA A 42 -1.09 1.40 3.32
N ALA A 43 -2.39 1.37 2.99
CA ALA A 43 -2.96 2.09 1.86
C ALA A 43 -2.77 3.61 1.98
N ILE A 44 -3.06 4.17 3.16
CA ILE A 44 -2.91 5.59 3.45
C ILE A 44 -1.43 6.00 3.33
N ILE A 45 -0.51 5.23 3.91
CA ILE A 45 0.93 5.52 3.85
C ILE A 45 1.44 5.41 2.40
N GLY A 46 0.99 4.41 1.65
CA GLY A 46 1.31 4.27 0.23
C GLY A 46 0.82 5.44 -0.62
N TRP A 47 -0.39 5.94 -0.34
CA TRP A 47 -0.91 7.16 -0.98
C TRP A 47 -0.08 8.40 -0.61
N PHE A 48 0.23 8.56 0.68
CA PHE A 48 1.03 9.71 1.16
C PHE A 48 2.47 9.69 0.64
N SER A 49 3.02 8.51 0.35
CA SER A 49 4.34 8.32 -0.27
C SER A 49 4.46 8.96 -1.67
N ALA A 50 3.35 9.23 -2.35
CA ALA A 50 3.36 9.93 -3.64
C ALA A 50 3.77 11.42 -3.52
N PHE A 51 3.51 12.09 -2.39
CA PHE A 51 3.88 13.50 -2.17
C PHE A 51 5.39 13.73 -1.97
N PRO A 52 6.14 12.88 -1.23
CA PRO A 52 7.60 12.95 -1.14
C PRO A 52 8.35 12.80 -2.47
N ILE A 53 7.81 12.02 -3.42
CA ILE A 53 8.36 11.94 -4.79
C ILE A 53 8.26 13.32 -5.45
N LEU A 54 7.12 14.00 -5.28
CA LEU A 54 6.89 15.34 -5.81
C LEU A 54 7.78 16.43 -5.17
N LEU A 55 8.35 16.14 -3.98
CA LEU A 55 9.16 17.07 -3.19
C LEU A 55 10.68 16.79 -3.26
N ASP A 56 11.12 15.87 -4.13
CA ASP A 56 12.54 15.49 -4.33
C ASP A 56 13.28 15.11 -3.03
N LYS A 57 12.58 14.48 -2.08
CA LYS A 57 13.14 14.04 -0.79
C LYS A 57 13.21 12.50 -0.72
N PRO A 58 14.23 11.87 -1.36
CA PRO A 58 14.29 10.41 -1.51
C PRO A 58 14.39 9.64 -0.18
N LYS A 59 14.95 10.26 0.86
CA LYS A 59 15.06 9.65 2.20
C LYS A 59 13.70 9.48 2.89
N ILE A 60 12.79 10.43 2.68
CA ILE A 60 11.46 10.41 3.32
C ILE A 60 10.57 9.38 2.60
N TYR A 61 10.68 9.31 1.28
CA TYR A 61 10.02 8.31 0.44
C TYR A 61 10.35 6.87 0.85
N LEU A 62 11.65 6.55 0.99
CA LEU A 62 12.11 5.22 1.43
C LEU A 62 11.56 4.86 2.82
N GLY A 63 11.54 5.81 3.75
CA GLY A 63 11.00 5.59 5.09
C GLY A 63 9.50 5.25 5.08
N MET A 64 8.72 5.95 4.25
CA MET A 64 7.28 5.71 4.11
C MET A 64 6.98 4.34 3.48
N ILE A 65 7.75 3.92 2.47
CA ILE A 65 7.60 2.58 1.87
C ILE A 65 7.88 1.47 2.88
N ILE A 66 8.97 1.58 3.65
CA ILE A 66 9.32 0.57 4.66
C ILE A 66 8.20 0.45 5.69
N LEU A 67 7.63 1.58 6.14
CA LEU A 67 6.47 1.61 7.03
C LEU A 67 5.23 0.95 6.42
N ALA A 68 4.95 1.20 5.13
CA ALA A 68 3.83 0.57 4.44
C ALA A 68 4.03 -0.96 4.36
N ILE A 69 5.24 -1.43 4.01
CA ILE A 69 5.56 -2.87 3.95
C ILE A 69 5.39 -3.53 5.32
N LEU A 70 5.88 -2.88 6.39
CA LEU A 70 5.72 -3.39 7.76
C LEU A 70 4.25 -3.48 8.17
N SER A 71 3.43 -2.49 7.79
CA SER A 71 2.00 -2.50 8.06
C SER A 71 1.27 -3.61 7.30
N VAL A 72 1.64 -3.89 6.05
CA VAL A 72 1.12 -5.05 5.29
C VAL A 72 1.56 -6.37 5.93
N ALA A 73 2.83 -6.50 6.32
CA ALA A 73 3.34 -7.69 6.97
C ALA A 73 2.65 -7.96 8.33
N ALA A 74 2.37 -6.90 9.09
CA ALA A 74 1.60 -6.98 10.33
C ALA A 74 0.14 -7.41 10.07
N SER A 75 -0.49 -6.88 9.02
CA SER A 75 -1.83 -7.28 8.56
C SER A 75 -1.89 -8.79 8.28
N ILE A 76 -0.92 -9.30 7.51
CA ILE A 76 -0.82 -10.72 7.15
C ILE A 76 -0.52 -11.58 8.39
N SER A 77 0.38 -11.14 9.26
CA SER A 77 0.74 -11.89 10.47
C SER A 77 -0.43 -12.02 11.45
N TYR A 78 -1.32 -11.02 11.50
CA TYR A 78 -2.53 -11.10 12.31
C TYR A 78 -3.58 -12.04 11.71
N TYR A 79 -3.57 -12.26 10.40
CA TYR A 79 -4.46 -13.22 9.73
C TYR A 79 -4.03 -14.69 9.95
N ILE A 80 -2.73 -14.96 9.98
CA ILE A 80 -2.18 -16.33 10.06
C ILE A 80 -2.23 -16.90 11.49
N LYS A 81 -2.54 -16.08 12.49
CA LYS A 81 -2.60 -16.46 13.91
C LYS A 81 -3.98 -16.98 14.29
#